data_AF-A0A5D0MHA8-F1
#
_entry.id   AF-A0A5D0MHA8-F1
#
_cell.length_a   1.000
_cell.length_b   1.000
_cell.length_c   1.000
_cell.angle_alpha   90.00
_cell.angle_beta   90.00
_cell.angle_gamma   90.00
#
_symmetry.space_group_name_H-M   'P 1'
#
loop_
_entity.id
_entity.type
_entity.pdbx_description
1 polymer ?
#
loop_
_entity_poly.entity_id
_entity_poly.type
_entity_poly.pdbx_seq_one_letter_code
_entity_poly.pdbx_strand_id
1 'polypeptide(L)'
;MAEKEFKDRVNKVWSKVKKISKEAYEKSKEYAIIAELKIKQNSLEKNKASLFKEMGEIVFDLIQEEEENIEKKEQILSKYRDIEDINEKINEVMLEIKRVKEEYNLKQEEIEKIEIKEEDEDDDEELEQDKDKEKE
;
A
#
# COMPACT_ATOMS: atom_id res chain seq x y z
N MET A 1 -14.69 52.57 -25.95
CA MET A 1 -15.46 51.33 -25.67
C MET A 1 -14.59 50.07 -25.74
N ALA A 2 -13.65 49.96 -26.69
CA ALA A 2 -12.80 48.76 -26.87
C ALA A 2 -11.92 48.36 -25.66
N GLU A 3 -11.43 49.33 -24.88
CA GLU A 3 -10.50 49.06 -23.78
C GLU A 3 -11.17 48.39 -22.56
N LYS A 4 -12.47 48.68 -22.35
CA LYS A 4 -13.28 48.11 -21.26
C LYS A 4 -13.66 46.65 -21.57
N GLU A 5 -14.03 46.36 -22.82
CA GLU A 5 -14.33 45.01 -23.29
C GLU A 5 -13.07 44.10 -23.30
N PHE A 6 -11.90 44.66 -23.59
CA PHE A 6 -10.63 43.92 -23.53
C PHE A 6 -10.27 43.53 -22.10
N LYS A 7 -10.38 44.47 -21.13
CA LYS A 7 -10.16 44.18 -19.70
C LYS A 7 -11.13 43.12 -19.16
N ASP A 8 -12.41 43.16 -19.56
CA ASP A 8 -13.39 42.16 -19.12
C ASP A 8 -13.09 40.76 -19.69
N ARG A 9 -12.62 40.66 -20.93
CA ARG A 9 -12.18 39.39 -21.52
C ARG A 9 -10.94 38.84 -20.82
N VAL A 10 -9.95 39.69 -20.53
CA VAL A 10 -8.73 39.30 -19.81
C VAL A 10 -9.05 38.82 -18.39
N ASN A 11 -9.94 39.50 -17.67
CA ASN A 11 -10.40 39.08 -16.33
C ASN A 11 -11.17 37.74 -16.38
N LYS A 12 -11.97 37.50 -17.42
CA LYS A 12 -12.69 36.23 -17.61
C LYS A 12 -11.75 35.07 -17.93
N VAL A 13 -10.67 35.30 -18.67
CA VAL A 13 -9.63 34.29 -18.93
C VAL A 13 -8.81 34.01 -17.67
N TRP A 14 -8.39 35.05 -16.95
CA TRP A 14 -7.64 34.89 -15.69
C TRP A 14 -8.44 34.17 -14.60
N SER A 15 -9.75 34.44 -14.49
CA SER A 15 -10.62 33.72 -13.56
C SER A 15 -10.82 32.25 -13.96
N LYS A 16 -10.85 31.92 -15.25
CA LYS A 16 -10.85 30.53 -15.73
C LYS A 16 -9.53 29.82 -15.44
N VAL A 17 -8.39 30.47 -15.71
CA VAL A 17 -7.06 29.92 -15.41
C VAL A 17 -6.89 29.66 -13.91
N LYS A 18 -7.30 30.61 -13.05
CA LYS A 18 -7.26 30.43 -11.59
C LYS A 18 -8.16 29.29 -11.11
N LYS A 19 -9.33 29.10 -11.72
CA LYS A 19 -10.22 27.97 -11.42
C LYS A 19 -9.58 26.65 -11.82
N ILE A 20 -9.07 26.55 -13.05
CA ILE A 20 -8.40 25.34 -13.55
C ILE A 20 -7.16 24.99 -12.70
N SER A 21 -6.35 25.99 -12.32
CA SER A 21 -5.18 25.75 -11.47
C SER A 21 -5.56 25.30 -10.06
N LYS A 22 -6.66 25.83 -9.51
CA LYS A 22 -7.17 25.45 -8.19
C LYS A 22 -7.77 24.04 -8.22
N GLU A 23 -8.58 23.74 -9.23
CA GLU A 23 -9.16 22.40 -9.47
C GLU A 23 -8.08 21.34 -9.70
N ALA A 24 -7.00 21.67 -10.43
CA ALA A 24 -5.87 20.76 -10.62
C ALA A 24 -5.09 20.52 -9.32
N TYR A 25 -4.91 21.56 -8.50
CA TYR A 25 -4.26 21.47 -7.20
C TYR A 25 -5.09 20.66 -6.20
N GLU A 26 -6.40 20.90 -6.13
CA GLU A 26 -7.34 20.16 -5.27
C GLU A 26 -7.36 18.68 -5.68
N LYS A 27 -7.49 18.37 -6.98
CA LYS A 27 -7.37 17.00 -7.49
C LYS A 27 -6.03 16.35 -7.13
N SER A 28 -4.91 17.07 -7.26
CA SER A 28 -3.60 16.50 -6.87
C SER A 28 -3.51 16.15 -5.38
N LYS A 29 -4.18 16.93 -4.52
CA LYS A 29 -4.25 16.66 -3.09
C LYS A 29 -5.16 15.47 -2.79
N GLU A 30 -6.27 15.35 -3.51
CA GLU A 30 -7.21 14.22 -3.39
C GLU A 30 -6.56 12.90 -3.82
N TYR A 31 -5.81 12.86 -4.93
CA TYR A 31 -5.04 11.68 -5.31
C TYR A 31 -3.91 11.36 -4.33
N ALA A 32 -3.29 12.37 -3.72
CA ALA A 32 -2.27 12.15 -2.69
C ALA A 32 -2.84 11.43 -1.46
N ILE A 33 -4.04 11.79 -1.01
CA ILE A 33 -4.73 11.08 0.09
C ILE A 33 -4.97 9.61 -0.28
N ILE A 34 -5.41 9.33 -1.51
CA ILE A 34 -5.59 7.94 -1.96
C ILE A 34 -4.25 7.19 -2.05
N ALA A 35 -3.19 7.85 -2.50
CA ALA A 35 -1.85 7.26 -2.54
C ALA A 35 -1.35 6.90 -1.13
N GLU A 36 -1.51 7.79 -0.15
CA GLU A 36 -1.18 7.53 1.26
C GLU A 36 -1.94 6.33 1.82
N LEU A 37 -3.24 6.24 1.54
CA LEU A 37 -4.07 5.11 1.96
C LEU A 37 -3.64 3.80 1.28
N LYS A 38 -3.26 3.84 0.00
CA LYS A 38 -2.72 2.67 -0.72
C LYS A 38 -1.36 2.23 -0.18
N ILE A 39 -0.46 3.16 0.16
CA ILE A 39 0.83 2.84 0.81
C ILE A 39 0.56 2.14 2.14
N LYS A 40 -0.38 2.67 2.94
CA LYS A 40 -0.77 2.06 4.20
C LYS A 40 -1.35 0.65 4.00
N GLN A 41 -2.20 0.46 2.99
CA GLN A 41 -2.72 -0.87 2.63
C GLN A 41 -1.58 -1.84 2.27
N ASN A 42 -0.65 -1.43 1.41
CA ASN A 42 0.48 -2.26 0.98
C ASN A 42 1.36 -2.66 2.17
N SER A 43 1.66 -1.71 3.07
CA SER A 43 2.41 -2.01 4.30
C SER A 43 1.71 -3.05 5.18
N LEU A 44 0.38 -2.97 5.32
CA LEU A 44 -0.40 -3.97 6.05
C LEU A 44 -0.36 -5.34 5.37
N GLU A 45 -0.44 -5.38 4.03
CA GLU A 45 -0.34 -6.62 3.25
C GLU A 45 1.05 -7.27 3.38
N LYS A 46 2.12 -6.49 3.38
CA LYS A 46 3.50 -6.96 3.65
C LYS A 46 3.64 -7.54 5.06
N ASN A 47 3.12 -6.84 6.07
CA ASN A 47 3.15 -7.33 7.45
C ASN A 47 2.39 -8.66 7.59
N LYS A 48 1.22 -8.76 6.96
CA LYS A 48 0.45 -10.01 6.90
C LYS A 48 1.23 -11.14 6.22
N ALA A 49 1.91 -10.86 5.10
CA ALA A 49 2.74 -11.85 4.42
C ALA A 49 3.91 -12.33 5.30
N SER A 50 4.58 -11.42 6.03
CA SER A 50 5.64 -11.78 6.99
C SER A 50 5.12 -12.73 8.09
N LEU A 51 3.95 -12.43 8.67
CA LEU A 51 3.35 -13.31 9.68
C LEU A 51 3.02 -14.71 9.13
N PHE A 52 2.56 -14.80 7.88
CA PHE A 52 2.36 -16.10 7.25
C PHE A 52 3.67 -16.86 7.02
N LYS A 53 4.76 -16.16 6.64
CA LYS A 53 6.09 -16.76 6.51
C LYS A 53 6.54 -17.35 7.85
N GLU A 54 6.48 -16.56 8.92
CA GLU A 54 6.85 -16.98 10.28
C GLU A 54 5.97 -18.15 10.77
N MET A 55 4.66 -18.13 10.52
CA MET A 55 3.78 -19.26 10.84
C MET A 55 4.17 -20.52 10.06
N GLY A 56 4.54 -20.37 8.78
CA GLY A 56 4.99 -21.47 7.93
C GLY A 56 6.26 -22.13 8.46
N GLU A 57 7.22 -21.34 8.93
CA GLU A 57 8.44 -21.82 9.57
C GLU A 57 8.12 -22.63 10.84
N ILE A 58 7.28 -22.11 11.74
CA ILE A 58 6.89 -22.81 12.96
C ILE A 58 6.17 -24.14 12.65
N VAL A 59 5.29 -24.14 11.63
CA VAL A 59 4.58 -25.35 11.20
C VAL A 59 5.55 -26.37 10.59
N PHE A 60 6.52 -25.92 9.79
CA PHE A 60 7.54 -26.79 9.23
C PHE A 60 8.36 -27.47 10.33
N ASP A 61 8.81 -26.72 11.34
CA ASP A 61 9.56 -27.26 12.48
C ASP A 61 8.73 -28.28 13.28
N LEU A 62 7.45 -28.00 13.51
CA LEU A 62 6.52 -28.93 14.18
C LEU A 62 6.39 -30.26 13.42
N ILE A 63 6.38 -30.22 12.08
CA ILE A 63 6.30 -31.43 11.25
C ILE A 63 7.62 -32.22 11.33
N GLN A 64 8.77 -31.54 11.33
CA GLN A 64 10.09 -32.19 11.40
C GLN A 64 10.35 -32.84 12.77
N GLU A 65 9.91 -32.21 13.85
CA GLU A 65 10.14 -32.69 15.22
C GLU A 65 9.21 -33.85 15.61
N GLU A 66 8.19 -34.17 14.82
CA GLU A 66 7.13 -35.16 15.12
C GLU A 66 6.45 -34.96 16.50
N GLU A 67 6.56 -33.75 17.08
CA GLU A 67 6.12 -33.45 18.44
C GLU A 67 4.87 -32.55 18.50
N GLU A 68 3.98 -32.84 19.44
CA GLU A 68 2.94 -31.89 19.86
C GLU A 68 3.51 -30.85 20.83
N ASN A 69 4.17 -29.83 20.29
CA ASN A 69 4.64 -28.70 21.10
C ASN A 69 3.51 -27.67 21.29
N ILE A 70 2.93 -27.64 22.51
CA ILE A 70 1.82 -26.73 22.88
C ILE A 70 2.23 -25.26 22.74
N GLU A 71 3.47 -24.90 23.10
CA GLU A 71 3.94 -23.52 23.00
C GLU A 71 4.00 -23.05 21.54
N LYS A 72 4.51 -23.89 20.63
CA LYS A 72 4.52 -23.59 19.19
C LYS A 72 3.10 -23.46 18.62
N LYS A 73 2.15 -24.28 19.08
CA LYS A 73 0.73 -24.15 18.71
C LYS A 73 0.12 -22.83 19.20
N GLU A 74 0.44 -22.40 20.42
CA GLU A 74 0.00 -21.10 20.96
C GLU A 74 0.59 -19.92 20.18
N GLN A 75 1.86 -20.01 19.75
CA GLN A 75 2.48 -19.00 18.90
C GLN A 75 1.77 -18.87 17.54
N ILE A 76 1.43 -20.00 16.91
CA ILE A 76 0.63 -20.01 15.66
C ILE A 76 -0.72 -19.33 15.87
N LEU A 77 -1.42 -19.64 16.97
CA LEU A 77 -2.70 -19.02 17.30
C LEU A 77 -2.58 -17.51 17.56
N SER A 78 -1.50 -17.06 18.21
CA SER A 78 -1.24 -15.64 18.41
C SER A 78 -1.06 -14.92 17.07
N LYS A 79 -0.21 -15.46 16.19
CA LYS A 79 0.03 -14.88 14.86
C LYS A 79 -1.24 -14.86 14.01
N TYR A 80 -2.10 -15.88 14.14
CA TYR A 80 -3.40 -15.90 13.47
C TYR A 80 -4.30 -14.74 13.90
N ARG A 81 -4.35 -14.42 15.21
CA ARG A 81 -5.09 -13.25 15.72
C ARG A 81 -4.51 -11.95 15.20
N ASP A 82 -3.19 -11.82 15.15
CA ASP A 82 -2.52 -10.64 14.59
C ASP A 82 -2.89 -10.46 13.09
N ILE A 83 -3.02 -11.55 12.34
CA ILE A 83 -3.49 -11.54 10.95
C ILE A 83 -4.96 -11.11 10.85
N GLU A 84 -5.84 -11.56 11.75
CA GLU A 84 -7.23 -11.10 11.81
C GLU A 84 -7.31 -9.58 12.04
N ASP A 85 -6.56 -9.06 13.03
CA ASP A 85 -6.48 -7.62 13.29
C ASP A 85 -5.96 -6.84 12.07
N ILE A 86 -4.98 -7.38 11.35
CA ILE A 86 -4.49 -6.76 10.11
C ILE A 86 -5.56 -6.78 9.01
N ASN A 87 -6.33 -7.87 8.88
CA ASN A 87 -7.43 -7.94 7.90
C ASN A 87 -8.50 -6.89 8.19
N GLU A 88 -8.84 -6.67 9.46
CA GLU A 88 -9.77 -5.60 9.86
C GLU A 88 -9.22 -4.23 9.45
N LYS A 89 -7.95 -3.94 9.74
CA LYS A 89 -7.29 -2.68 9.35
C LYS A 89 -7.25 -2.49 7.83
N ILE A 90 -6.99 -3.55 7.05
CA ILE A 90 -7.03 -3.50 5.59
C ILE A 90 -8.45 -3.16 5.12
N ASN A 91 -9.47 -3.80 5.69
CA ASN A 91 -10.87 -3.51 5.36
C ASN A 91 -11.25 -2.07 5.68
N GLU A 92 -10.84 -1.53 6.83
CA GLU A 92 -11.03 -0.12 7.18
C GLU A 92 -10.38 0.82 6.16
N VAL A 93 -9.13 0.55 5.78
CA VAL A 93 -8.42 1.35 4.76
C VAL A 93 -9.11 1.26 3.40
N MET A 94 -9.61 0.09 3.00
CA MET A 94 -10.37 -0.06 1.76
C MET A 94 -11.69 0.71 1.78
N LEU A 95 -12.41 0.72 2.92
CA LEU A 95 -13.62 1.50 3.10
C LEU A 95 -13.33 3.00 3.04
N GLU A 96 -12.22 3.43 3.64
CA GLU A 96 -11.77 4.81 3.58
C GLU A 96 -11.43 5.24 2.15
N ILE A 97 -10.72 4.40 1.38
CA ILE A 97 -10.46 4.64 -0.04
C ILE A 97 -11.77 4.77 -0.82
N LYS A 98 -12.77 3.92 -0.56
CA LYS A 98 -14.09 4.02 -1.20
C LYS A 98 -14.80 5.31 -0.84
N ARG A 99 -14.77 5.71 0.43
CA ARG A 99 -15.35 6.97 0.90
C ARG A 99 -14.72 8.19 0.21
N VAL A 100 -13.39 8.25 0.17
CA VAL A 100 -12.63 9.33 -0.49
C VAL A 100 -12.94 9.35 -1.99
N LYS A 101 -13.06 8.19 -2.64
CA LYS A 101 -13.47 8.09 -4.06
C LYS A 101 -14.84 8.70 -4.31
N GLU A 102 -15.82 8.35 -3.48
CA GLU A 102 -17.20 8.83 -3.60
C GLU A 102 -17.28 10.34 -3.29
N GLU A 103 -16.59 10.80 -2.25
CA GLU A 103 -16.56 12.21 -1.84
C GLU A 103 -15.99 13.13 -2.94
N TYR A 104 -14.92 12.69 -3.62
CA TYR A 104 -14.25 13.48 -4.65
C TYR A 104 -14.66 13.11 -6.08
N ASN A 105 -15.61 12.20 -6.26
CA ASN A 105 -16.10 11.72 -7.56
C ASN A 105 -14.94 11.33 -8.51
N LEU A 106 -13.91 10.68 -7.95
CA LEU A 106 -12.69 10.33 -8.67
C LEU A 106 -12.92 9.11 -9.56
N LYS A 107 -12.40 9.15 -10.79
CA LYS A 107 -12.55 8.03 -11.71
C LYS A 107 -11.65 6.87 -11.29
N GLN A 108 -12.23 5.67 -11.26
CA GLN A 108 -11.53 4.42 -10.96
C GLN A 108 -10.27 4.22 -11.83
N GLU A 109 -10.36 4.56 -13.12
CA GLU A 109 -9.26 4.47 -14.11
C GLU A 109 -8.04 5.33 -13.76
N GLU A 110 -8.22 6.44 -13.04
CA GLU A 110 -7.12 7.34 -12.64
C GLU A 110 -6.46 6.86 -11.34
N ILE A 111 -7.21 6.16 -10.51
CA ILE A 111 -6.73 5.61 -9.23
C ILE A 111 -5.98 4.30 -9.43
N GLU A 112 -6.40 3.47 -10.38
CA GLU A 112 -5.68 2.23 -10.74
C GLU A 112 -4.28 2.53 -11.29
N LYS A 113 -4.10 3.67 -11.97
CA LYS A 113 -2.78 4.13 -12.45
C LYS A 113 -1.84 4.57 -11.33
N ILE A 114 -2.34 4.78 -10.12
CA ILE A 114 -1.49 4.87 -8.92
C ILE A 114 -1.06 3.43 -8.59
N GLU A 115 -0.20 2.89 -9.46
CA GLU A 115 0.62 1.72 -9.16
C GLU A 115 1.75 2.19 -8.26
N ILE A 116 1.79 1.66 -7.04
CA ILE A 116 2.97 1.79 -6.19
C ILE A 116 3.96 0.78 -6.75
N LYS A 117 4.86 1.24 -7.63
CA LYS A 117 6.07 0.50 -7.95
C LYS A 117 7.04 0.78 -6.82
N GLU A 118 7.11 -0.13 -5.86
CA GLU A 118 8.27 -0.21 -4.99
C GLU A 118 9.33 -1.01 -5.75
N GLU A 119 10.54 -0.44 -5.89
CA GLU A 119 11.72 -1.21 -6.24
C GLU A 119 11.89 -2.22 -5.11
N ASP A 120 11.65 -3.49 -5.40
CA ASP A 120 12.08 -4.59 -4.53
C ASP A 120 13.62 -4.53 -4.51
N GLU A 121 14.18 -3.80 -3.54
CA GLU A 121 15.52 -4.11 -3.03
C GLU A 121 15.37 -5.42 -2.26
N ASP A 122 15.28 -6.52 -3.01
CA ASP A 122 15.52 -7.84 -2.47
C ASP A 122 16.99 -7.85 -2.01
N ASP A 123 17.16 -7.86 -0.69
CA ASP A 123 18.36 -8.27 0.02
C ASP A 123 18.79 -9.67 -0.46
N ASP A 124 19.55 -9.73 -1.55
CA ASP A 124 20.26 -10.92 -2.03
C ASP A 124 21.59 -11.09 -1.24
N GLU A 125 21.52 -10.96 0.10
CA GLU A 125 22.60 -11.36 1.00
C GLU A 125 22.44 -12.84 1.39
N GLU A 126 23.52 -13.59 1.17
CA GLU A 126 23.84 -14.94 1.63
C GLU A 126 23.21 -16.15 0.93
N LEU A 127 23.90 -16.62 -0.13
CA LEU A 127 24.29 -18.03 -0.22
C LEU A 127 25.75 -18.15 -0.73
N GLU A 128 26.71 -17.61 0.03
CA GLU A 128 28.05 -18.22 0.04
C GLU A 128 27.97 -19.51 0.88
N GLN A 129 27.63 -20.63 0.24
CA GLN A 129 27.92 -21.94 0.80
C GLN A 129 29.17 -22.51 0.12
N ASP A 130 30.27 -22.31 0.84
CA ASP A 130 31.39 -23.25 1.03
C ASP A 130 31.33 -24.51 0.14
N LYS A 131 32.09 -24.46 -0.96
CA LYS A 131 32.65 -25.67 -1.55
C LYS A 131 34.15 -25.66 -1.34
N ASP A 132 34.55 -25.92 -0.11
CA ASP A 132 35.88 -26.43 0.15
C ASP A 132 35.82 -27.69 1.02
N LYS A 133 36.53 -28.71 0.55
CA LYS A 133 36.98 -29.93 1.24
C LYS A 133 36.05 -31.14 1.24
N GLU A 134 36.36 -32.06 0.32
CA GLU A 134 36.57 -33.52 0.50
C GLU A 134 36.43 -34.15 -0.90
N LYS A 135 37.40 -34.81 -1.54
CA LYS A 135 38.49 -35.70 -1.15
C LYS A 135 39.52 -35.68 -2.30
N GLU A 136 40.81 -35.54 -2.01
CA GLU A 136 41.77 -36.67 -1.90
C GLU A 136 41.83 -37.55 -3.15
#